data_AF-A0A2D0I5U4-F1
#
_entry.id   AF-A0A2D0I5U4-F1
#
_cell.length_a   1.000
_cell.length_b   1.000
_cell.length_c   1.000
_cell.angle_alpha   90.00
_cell.angle_beta   90.00
_cell.angle_gamma   90.00
#
_symmetry.space_group_name_H-M   'P 1'
#
loop_
_entity.id
_entity.type
_entity.pdbx_description
1 polymer ?
#
loop_
_entity_poly.entity_id
_entity_poly.type
_entity_poly.pdbx_seq_one_letter_code
_entity_poly.pdbx_strand_id
1 'polypeptide(L)'
;MLKLTSLVAVGMMGVLLVGCGGKEQLPLNDVIGNSYRIVNDMNQSTVSAMMPMRPTSMQRINNEEVWKYEGDVNDPKTKSRTYHNLIIKFVDGKVKHIGTFSCKLPVAAEE
;
A
#
# COMPACT_ATOMS: atom_id res chain seq x y z
N MET A 1 50.07 11.91 -46.65
CA MET A 1 48.68 11.45 -46.70
C MET A 1 48.33 10.83 -45.36
N LEU A 2 47.51 11.53 -44.55
CA LEU A 2 47.00 11.05 -43.26
C LEU A 2 46.04 9.88 -43.49
N LYS A 3 46.19 8.79 -42.73
CA LYS A 3 45.14 7.80 -42.54
C LYS A 3 44.85 7.71 -41.04
N LEU A 4 43.86 8.50 -40.59
CA LEU A 4 43.13 8.24 -39.35
C LEU A 4 42.31 6.97 -39.57
N THR A 5 42.57 5.93 -38.78
CA THR A 5 41.64 4.81 -38.66
C THR A 5 40.93 4.95 -37.32
N SER A 6 39.64 5.25 -37.39
CA SER A 6 38.69 5.26 -36.28
C SER A 6 38.74 3.94 -35.51
N LEU A 7 39.07 4.01 -34.23
CA LEU A 7 38.72 2.96 -33.28
C LEU A 7 37.25 3.19 -32.88
N VAL A 8 36.37 2.32 -33.37
CA VAL A 8 34.96 2.28 -32.95
C VAL A 8 34.93 1.78 -31.51
N ALA A 9 34.64 2.67 -30.58
CA ALA A 9 34.33 2.30 -29.20
C ALA A 9 32.95 1.63 -29.16
N VAL A 10 32.94 0.30 -29.23
CA VAL A 10 31.82 -0.54 -28.79
C VAL A 10 31.92 -0.62 -27.28
N GLY A 11 30.92 -0.11 -26.55
CA GLY A 11 30.96 -0.19 -25.10
C GLY A 11 29.71 0.29 -24.40
N MET A 12 28.90 -0.69 -23.98
CA MET A 12 27.89 -0.60 -22.91
C MET A 12 26.66 0.27 -23.18
N MET A 13 25.72 -0.39 -23.87
CA MET A 13 24.30 -0.39 -23.52
C MET A 13 24.15 -0.60 -22.00
N GLY A 14 24.16 0.49 -21.25
CA GLY A 14 23.79 0.52 -19.83
C GLY A 14 22.29 0.32 -19.73
N VAL A 15 21.87 -0.94 -19.78
CA VAL A 15 20.50 -1.37 -19.49
C VAL A 15 20.22 -1.01 -18.03
N LEU A 16 19.68 0.20 -17.82
CA LEU A 16 19.00 0.60 -16.59
C LEU A 16 17.67 -0.14 -16.53
N LEU A 17 17.72 -1.47 -16.35
CA LEU A 17 16.64 -2.20 -15.71
C LEU A 17 16.81 -1.99 -14.21
N VAL A 18 16.58 -0.76 -13.75
CA VAL A 18 15.92 -0.57 -12.47
C VAL A 18 14.58 -1.28 -12.64
N GLY A 19 14.56 -2.58 -12.30
CA GLY A 19 13.32 -3.24 -12.01
C GLY A 19 12.64 -2.36 -10.99
N CYS A 20 11.55 -1.70 -11.41
CA CYS A 20 10.51 -1.30 -10.50
C CYS A 20 10.09 -2.60 -9.82
N GLY A 21 10.79 -2.94 -8.73
CA GLY A 21 10.34 -3.90 -7.74
C GLY A 21 9.11 -3.27 -7.13
N GLY A 22 8.01 -3.31 -7.90
CA GLY A 22 6.68 -3.10 -7.41
C GLY A 22 6.56 -4.13 -6.30
N LYS A 23 6.76 -3.66 -5.08
CA LYS A 23 6.38 -4.42 -3.90
C LYS A 23 4.92 -4.72 -4.16
N GLU A 24 4.61 -5.98 -4.48
CA GLU A 24 3.23 -6.43 -4.55
C GLU A 24 2.57 -5.92 -3.29
N GLN A 25 1.69 -4.94 -3.47
CA GLN A 25 0.98 -4.35 -2.37
C GLN A 25 0.11 -5.47 -1.84
N LEU A 26 0.46 -6.02 -0.68
CA LEU A 26 -0.26 -7.14 -0.09
C LEU A 26 -1.75 -6.80 -0.07
N PRO A 27 -2.63 -7.76 -0.44
CA PRO A 27 -4.05 -7.52 -0.41
C PRO A 27 -4.46 -7.12 1.02
N LEU A 28 -5.28 -6.08 1.14
CA LEU A 28 -5.66 -5.49 2.43
C LEU A 28 -6.25 -6.53 3.41
N ASN A 29 -6.78 -7.65 2.91
CA ASN A 29 -7.21 -8.77 3.74
C ASN A 29 -6.11 -9.36 4.63
N ASP A 30 -4.90 -9.52 4.11
CA ASP A 30 -3.76 -10.02 4.89
C ASP A 30 -3.29 -8.97 5.92
N VAL A 31 -3.57 -7.70 5.65
CA VAL A 31 -3.22 -6.56 6.49
C VAL A 31 -4.26 -6.33 7.60
N ILE A 32 -5.55 -6.50 7.32
CA ILE A 32 -6.61 -6.54 8.35
C ILE A 32 -6.41 -7.73 9.29
N GLY A 33 -5.95 -8.85 8.74
CA GLY A 33 -5.47 -9.98 9.51
C GLY A 33 -4.25 -9.66 10.39
N ASN A 34 -3.59 -8.50 10.29
CA ASN A 34 -2.54 -8.09 11.24
C ASN A 34 -2.96 -6.91 12.12
N SER A 35 -3.99 -6.15 11.72
CA SER A 35 -4.47 -4.99 12.45
C SER A 35 -5.07 -5.33 13.82
N TYR A 36 -5.47 -6.58 14.07
CA TYR A 36 -5.94 -7.02 15.40
C TYR A 36 -4.88 -6.88 16.49
N ARG A 37 -3.60 -6.73 16.13
CA ARG A 37 -2.49 -6.53 17.08
C ARG A 37 -2.26 -5.08 17.44
N ILE A 38 -2.87 -4.15 16.72
CA ILE A 38 -2.77 -2.72 17.01
C ILE A 38 -3.72 -2.42 18.16
N VAL A 39 -3.22 -1.78 19.21
CA VAL A 39 -4.01 -1.44 20.40
C VAL A 39 -3.82 0.03 20.75
N ASN A 40 -4.67 0.54 21.63
CA ASN A 40 -4.60 1.91 22.12
C ASN A 40 -3.23 2.23 22.73
N ASP A 41 -2.85 3.49 22.64
CA ASP A 41 -1.59 4.08 23.12
C ASP A 41 -0.31 3.65 22.42
N MET A 42 -0.38 2.76 21.42
CA MET A 42 0.74 2.52 20.49
C MET A 42 1.12 3.81 19.75
N ASN A 43 2.41 4.04 19.57
CA ASN A 43 2.89 5.17 18.80
C ASN A 43 2.84 4.87 17.29
N GLN A 44 2.86 5.93 16.48
CA GLN A 44 2.81 5.84 15.02
C GLN A 44 3.93 4.99 14.42
N SER A 45 5.14 5.04 14.97
CA SER A 45 6.28 4.26 14.46
C SER A 45 6.09 2.76 14.67
N THR A 46 5.53 2.34 15.81
CA THR A 46 5.17 0.95 16.09
C THR A 46 4.11 0.48 15.12
N VAL A 47 3.05 1.27 14.92
CA VAL A 47 1.99 0.92 13.95
C VAL A 47 2.57 0.79 12.54
N SER A 48 3.39 1.76 12.09
CA SER A 48 4.06 1.69 10.79
C SER A 48 4.96 0.47 10.63
N ALA A 49 5.66 0.04 11.68
CA ALA A 49 6.51 -1.15 11.64
C ALA A 49 5.70 -2.46 11.56
N MET A 50 4.51 -2.48 12.14
CA MET A 50 3.61 -3.64 12.12
C MET A 50 2.83 -3.77 10.81
N MET A 51 2.61 -2.66 10.11
CA MET A 51 1.83 -2.62 8.88
C MET A 51 2.76 -2.84 7.68
N PRO A 52 2.54 -3.90 6.86
CA PRO A 52 3.42 -4.19 5.72
C PRO A 52 3.13 -3.29 4.51
N MET A 53 2.20 -2.35 4.64
CA MET A 53 1.81 -1.39 3.60
C MET A 53 1.66 0.01 4.17
N ARG A 54 1.73 1.02 3.29
CA ARG A 54 1.40 2.40 3.64
C ARG A 54 -0.12 2.62 3.66
N PRO A 55 -0.62 3.59 4.44
CA PRO A 55 -2.02 4.01 4.34
C PRO A 55 -2.36 4.45 2.92
N THR A 56 -3.56 4.12 2.46
CA THR A 56 -4.14 4.65 1.22
C THR A 56 -4.35 6.15 1.32
N SER A 57 -4.74 6.64 2.50
CA SER A 57 -4.79 8.08 2.78
C SER A 57 -4.43 8.41 4.23
N MET A 58 -3.93 9.62 4.44
CA MET A 58 -3.61 10.17 5.75
C MET A 58 -4.16 11.60 5.85
N GLN A 59 -4.82 11.91 6.96
CA GLN A 59 -5.35 13.24 7.24
C GLN A 59 -4.88 13.69 8.62
N ARG A 60 -4.29 14.87 8.74
CA ARG A 60 -3.85 15.44 10.02
C ARG A 60 -4.58 16.77 10.28
N ILE A 61 -5.17 16.91 11.46
CA ILE A 61 -5.83 18.14 11.93
C ILE A 61 -5.39 18.35 13.37
N ASN A 62 -4.63 19.43 13.62
CA ASN A 62 -4.02 19.70 14.92
C ASN A 62 -3.17 18.52 15.41
N ASN A 63 -3.47 18.00 16.60
CA ASN A 63 -2.82 16.85 17.21
C ASN A 63 -3.47 15.50 16.83
N GLU A 64 -4.49 15.52 15.96
CA GLU A 64 -5.14 14.32 15.47
C GLU A 64 -4.61 13.93 14.10
N GLU A 65 -4.42 12.63 13.89
CA GLU A 65 -4.07 12.08 12.60
C GLU A 65 -4.85 10.80 12.34
N VAL A 66 -5.40 10.67 11.15
CA VAL A 66 -6.21 9.52 10.73
C VAL A 66 -5.52 8.86 9.56
N TRP A 67 -5.20 7.58 9.70
CA TRP A 67 -4.72 6.73 8.62
C TRP A 67 -5.86 5.85 8.14
N LYS A 68 -6.09 5.83 6.83
CA LYS A 68 -7.05 4.93 6.18
C LYS A 68 -6.30 3.96 5.28
N TYR A 69 -6.65 2.70 5.36
CA TYR A 69 -6.20 1.63 4.48
C TYR A 69 -7.44 1.07 3.80
N GLU A 70 -7.42 1.08 2.47
CA GLU A 70 -8.56 0.70 1.63
C GLU A 70 -8.09 -0.29 0.58
N GLY A 71 -8.93 -1.28 0.28
CA GLY A 71 -8.61 -2.34 -0.67
C GLY A 71 -9.80 -3.25 -0.91
N ASP A 72 -9.79 -3.96 -2.03
CA ASP A 72 -10.87 -4.86 -2.43
C ASP A 72 -10.34 -6.22 -2.91
N VAL A 73 -11.21 -7.22 -2.82
CA VAL A 73 -10.98 -8.56 -3.35
C VAL A 73 -12.14 -8.94 -4.26
N ASN A 74 -11.81 -9.29 -5.50
CA ASN A 74 -12.76 -9.83 -6.46
C ASN A 74 -12.87 -11.34 -6.28
N ASP A 75 -14.08 -11.84 -6.03
CA ASP A 75 -14.40 -13.26 -6.07
C ASP A 75 -15.05 -13.57 -7.43
N PRO A 76 -14.32 -14.20 -8.37
CA PRO A 76 -14.83 -14.51 -9.70
C PRO A 76 -15.94 -15.58 -9.66
N LYS A 77 -15.99 -16.43 -8.62
CA LYS A 77 -17.01 -17.49 -8.51
C LYS A 77 -18.37 -16.90 -8.13
N THR A 78 -18.38 -15.94 -7.22
CA THR A 78 -19.62 -15.30 -6.76
C THR A 78 -19.94 -13.99 -7.45
N LYS A 79 -19.16 -13.61 -8.48
CA LYS A 79 -19.26 -12.31 -9.19
C LYS A 79 -19.46 -11.15 -8.20
N SER A 80 -18.62 -11.10 -7.17
CA SER A 80 -18.76 -10.13 -6.09
C SER A 80 -17.43 -9.54 -5.73
N ARG A 81 -17.43 -8.28 -5.33
CA ARG A 81 -16.28 -7.56 -4.81
C ARG A 81 -16.46 -7.32 -3.32
N THR A 82 -15.48 -7.70 -2.52
CA THR A 82 -15.47 -7.42 -1.10
C THR A 82 -14.53 -6.25 -0.85
N TYR A 83 -15.07 -5.15 -0.36
CA TYR A 83 -14.34 -3.97 0.05
C TYR A 83 -13.98 -4.08 1.52
N HIS A 84 -12.77 -3.65 1.83
CA HIS A 84 -12.18 -3.70 3.15
C HIS A 84 -11.61 -2.32 3.47
N ASN A 85 -11.87 -1.84 4.67
CA ASN A 85 -11.34 -0.58 5.18
C ASN A 85 -10.83 -0.76 6.61
N LEU A 86 -9.67 -0.21 6.90
CA LEU A 86 -9.13 -0.04 8.24
C LEU A 86 -8.85 1.44 8.47
N ILE A 87 -9.32 1.96 9.61
CA ILE A 87 -9.10 3.33 10.05
C ILE A 87 -8.37 3.28 11.38
N ILE A 88 -7.27 4.02 11.48
CA ILE A 88 -6.53 4.22 12.72
C ILE A 88 -6.46 5.70 13.01
N LYS A 89 -7.00 6.13 14.16
CA LYS A 89 -6.91 7.50 14.64
C LYS A 89 -5.85 7.60 15.73
N PHE A 90 -4.94 8.55 15.56
CA PHE A 90 -3.95 8.97 16.51
C PHE A 90 -4.35 10.31 17.13
N VAL A 91 -4.09 10.47 18.42
CA VAL A 91 -4.15 11.76 19.13
C VAL A 91 -2.84 11.89 19.90
N ASP A 92 -2.14 13.02 19.71
CA ASP A 92 -0.80 13.25 20.26
C ASP A 92 0.19 12.13 19.88
N GLY A 93 0.09 11.64 18.64
CA GLY A 93 0.96 10.59 18.09
C GLY A 93 0.68 9.17 18.61
N LYS A 94 -0.40 8.97 19.39
CA LYS A 94 -0.79 7.69 19.97
C LYS A 94 -2.15 7.19 19.47
N VAL A 95 -2.28 5.89 19.21
CA VAL A 95 -3.54 5.27 18.79
C VAL A 95 -4.62 5.50 19.85
N LYS A 96 -5.77 6.02 19.43
CA LYS A 96 -6.97 6.19 20.27
C LYS A 96 -8.18 5.44 19.74
N HIS A 97 -8.29 5.30 18.42
CA HIS A 97 -9.37 4.53 17.81
C HIS A 97 -8.86 3.69 16.65
N ILE A 98 -9.45 2.51 16.54
CA ILE A 98 -9.23 1.58 15.44
C ILE A 98 -10.62 1.13 14.99
N GLY A 99 -10.88 1.20 13.69
CA GLY A 99 -12.14 0.79 13.10
C GLY A 99 -11.90 -0.04 11.86
N THR A 100 -12.59 -1.17 11.74
CA THR A 100 -12.57 -2.00 10.54
C THR A 100 -13.96 -2.05 9.94
N PHE A 101 -14.03 -1.94 8.62
CA PHE A 101 -15.27 -2.10 7.87
C PHE A 101 -15.04 -3.08 6.72
N SER A 102 -16.01 -3.96 6.49
CA SER A 102 -15.99 -4.87 5.35
C SER A 102 -17.38 -4.94 4.73
N CYS A 103 -17.46 -4.85 3.40
CA CYS A 103 -18.71 -4.88 2.66
C CYS A 103 -18.55 -5.70 1.38
N LYS A 104 -19.45 -6.66 1.15
CA LYS A 104 -19.52 -7.46 -0.07
C LYS A 104 -20.60 -6.89 -0.98
N LEU A 105 -20.20 -6.43 -2.16
CA LEU A 105 -21.09 -5.93 -3.20
C LEU A 105 -21.07 -6.87 -4.41
N PRO A 106 -22.20 -7.06 -5.13
CA PRO A 106 -22.17 -7.73 -6.42
C PRO A 106 -21.35 -6.89 -7.41
N VAL A 107 -20.61 -7.56 -8.30
CA VAL A 107 -19.99 -6.90 -9.45
C VAL A 107 -21.12 -6.59 -10.43
N ALA A 108 -21.30 -5.31 -10.76
CA ALA A 108 -22.31 -4.91 -11.74
C ALA A 108 -22.12 -5.72 -13.03
N ALA A 109 -23.21 -6.22 -13.60
CA ALA A 109 -23.14 -6.81 -14.93
C ALA A 109 -22.65 -5.71 -15.88
N GLU A 110 -21.52 -5.94 -16.55
CA GLU A 110 -21.12 -5.10 -17.67
C GLU A 110 -22.25 -5.20 -18.72
N GLU A 111 -22.86 -4.06 -19.06
CA GLU A 111 -23.86 -3.95 -20.14
C GLU A 111 -23.23 -4.23 -21.51
#